data_AF-A0A9E4AWV5-F1
#
_entry.id   AF-A0A9E4AWV5-F1
#
_cell.length_a   1.000
_cell.length_b   1.000
_cell.length_c   1.000
_cell.angle_alpha   90.00
_cell.angle_beta   90.00
_cell.angle_gamma   90.00
#
_symmetry.space_group_name_H-M   'P 1'
#
loop_
_entity.id
_entity.type
_entity.pdbx_description
1 polymer ?
#
loop_
_entity_poly.entity_id
_entity_poly.type
_entity_poly.pdbx_seq_one_letter_code
_entity_poly.pdbx_strand_id
1 'polypeptide(L)'
;MKNWKILITFVSLLTIILGNSHSVDAQQNLAQQAYAIFERNCLNCHGEHGAFTEEIIIEHTALIETGAVVPGRPIESELYKRLLVNDPAKQQS
;
A
#
# COMPACT_ATOMS: atom_id res chain seq x y z
N MET A 1 26.47 -39.48 -12.86
CA MET A 1 25.20 -38.80 -13.21
C MET A 1 24.42 -38.21 -12.02
N LYS A 2 24.80 -38.48 -10.76
CA LYS A 2 24.06 -38.05 -9.55
C LYS A 2 24.27 -36.56 -9.19
N ASN A 3 25.44 -36.02 -9.52
CA ASN A 3 25.88 -34.69 -9.09
C ASN A 3 25.25 -33.54 -9.92
N TRP A 4 24.87 -33.82 -11.17
CA TRP A 4 24.19 -32.86 -12.04
C TRP A 4 22.80 -32.48 -11.49
N LYS A 5 22.07 -33.46 -10.95
CA LYS A 5 20.75 -33.22 -10.35
C LYS A 5 20.85 -32.28 -9.15
N ILE A 6 21.89 -32.42 -8.33
CA ILE A 6 22.18 -31.56 -7.17
C ILE A 6 22.54 -30.14 -7.61
N LEU A 7 23.32 -30.00 -8.69
CA LEU A 7 23.66 -28.72 -9.30
C LEU A 7 22.42 -28.00 -9.86
N ILE A 8 21.53 -28.71 -10.56
CA ILE A 8 20.27 -28.13 -11.04
C ILE A 8 19.42 -27.63 -9.87
N THR A 9 19.24 -28.44 -8.81
CA THR A 9 18.41 -28.02 -7.68
C THR A 9 19.00 -26.81 -6.96
N PHE A 10 20.32 -26.74 -6.78
CA PHE A 10 20.95 -25.57 -6.17
C PHE A 10 20.78 -24.30 -7.01
N VAL A 11 20.94 -24.38 -8.33
CA VAL A 11 20.73 -23.23 -9.24
C VAL A 11 19.26 -22.80 -9.26
N SER A 12 18.33 -23.76 -9.23
CA SER A 12 16.89 -23.47 -9.15
C SER A 12 16.49 -22.82 -7.82
N LEU A 13 17.12 -23.20 -6.71
CA LEU A 13 16.85 -22.58 -5.41
C LEU A 13 17.44 -21.16 -5.33
N LEU A 14 18.64 -20.96 -5.88
CA LEU A 14 19.32 -19.67 -5.91
C LEU A 14 18.56 -18.63 -6.73
N THR A 15 18.00 -19.03 -7.86
CA THR A 15 17.20 -18.15 -8.75
C THR A 15 15.90 -17.68 -8.08
N ILE A 16 15.25 -18.53 -7.27
CA ILE A 16 14.06 -18.13 -6.49
C ILE A 16 14.44 -17.08 -5.44
N ILE A 17 15.56 -17.24 -4.75
CA ILE A 17 15.99 -16.29 -3.71
C ILE A 17 16.32 -14.91 -4.31
N LEU A 18 17.03 -14.87 -5.44
CA LEU A 18 17.46 -13.62 -6.09
C LEU A 18 16.30 -12.85 -6.75
N GLY A 19 15.25 -13.51 -7.22
CA GLY A 19 14.12 -12.85 -7.90
C GLY A 19 13.23 -12.00 -6.98
N ASN A 20 13.24 -12.24 -5.67
CA ASN A 20 12.35 -11.56 -4.73
C ASN A 20 12.80 -10.14 -4.35
N SER A 21 14.10 -9.83 -4.44
CA SER A 21 14.65 -8.55 -3.96
C SER A 21 14.14 -7.33 -4.73
N HIS A 22 13.93 -7.45 -6.04
CA HIS A 22 13.47 -6.35 -6.89
C HIS A 22 12.05 -5.86 -6.54
N SER A 23 11.20 -6.72 -5.98
CA SER A 23 9.81 -6.38 -5.66
C SER A 23 9.71 -5.53 -4.40
N VAL A 24 10.65 -5.70 -3.46
CA VAL A 24 10.67 -4.96 -2.19
C VAL A 24 11.01 -3.48 -2.43
N ASP A 25 12.03 -3.21 -3.24
CA ASP A 25 12.44 -1.82 -3.56
C ASP A 25 11.35 -1.04 -4.28
N ALA A 26 10.70 -1.68 -5.27
CA ALA A 26 9.59 -1.07 -6.01
C ALA A 26 8.41 -0.73 -5.08
N GLN A 27 8.06 -1.64 -4.16
CA GLN A 27 6.98 -1.43 -3.21
C GLN A 27 7.31 -0.33 -2.18
N GLN A 28 8.56 -0.28 -1.70
CA GLN A 28 8.98 0.75 -0.76
C GLN A 28 8.96 2.15 -1.39
N ASN A 29 9.38 2.25 -2.65
CA ASN A 29 9.31 3.49 -3.40
C ASN A 29 7.84 3.95 -3.61
N LEU A 30 6.93 3.01 -3.86
CA LEU A 30 5.50 3.32 -3.96
C LEU A 30 4.90 3.79 -2.63
N ALA A 31 5.24 3.13 -1.52
CA ALA A 31 4.74 3.51 -0.19
C ALA A 31 5.18 4.94 0.20
N GLN A 32 6.43 5.30 -0.09
CA GLN A 32 6.95 6.66 0.14
C GLN A 32 6.21 7.71 -0.71
N GLN A 33 5.96 7.40 -1.98
CA GLN A 33 5.20 8.30 -2.86
C GLN A 33 3.76 8.47 -2.39
N ALA A 34 3.10 7.39 -1.98
CA ALA A 34 1.75 7.43 -1.44
C ALA A 34 1.68 8.29 -0.17
N TYR A 35 2.62 8.08 0.76
CA TYR A 35 2.71 8.90 1.98
C TYR A 35 2.92 10.38 1.66
N ALA A 36 3.82 10.73 0.73
CA ALA A 36 4.04 12.13 0.33
C ALA A 36 2.80 12.78 -0.31
N ILE A 37 1.92 12.00 -0.94
CA ILE A 37 0.63 12.49 -1.43
C ILE A 37 -0.32 12.75 -0.26
N PHE A 38 -0.43 11.80 0.66
CA PHE A 38 -1.28 11.90 1.84
C PHE A 38 -0.87 13.05 2.77
N GLU A 39 0.43 13.23 2.99
CA GLU A 39 0.98 14.33 3.80
C GLU A 39 0.56 15.68 3.26
N ARG A 40 0.69 15.89 1.95
CA ARG A 40 0.38 17.17 1.32
C ARG A 40 -1.11 17.47 1.21
N ASN A 41 -1.94 16.44 1.01
CA ASN A 41 -3.34 16.62 0.59
C ASN A 41 -4.37 16.16 1.63
N CYS A 42 -4.02 15.24 2.54
CA CYS A 42 -4.96 14.59 3.44
C CYS A 42 -4.69 14.91 4.92
N LEU A 43 -3.42 14.98 5.33
CA LEU A 43 -3.05 15.15 6.75
C LEU A 43 -3.45 16.50 7.35
N ASN A 44 -3.67 17.54 6.54
CA ASN A 44 -4.19 18.81 7.05
C ASN A 44 -5.58 18.66 7.69
N CYS A 45 -6.41 17.72 7.19
CA CYS A 45 -7.77 17.47 7.67
C CYS A 45 -7.90 16.17 8.47
N HIS A 46 -7.05 15.18 8.21
CA HIS A 46 -7.10 13.85 8.84
C HIS A 46 -5.88 13.53 9.73
N GLY A 47 -4.97 14.48 9.91
CA GLY A 47 -3.84 14.36 10.85
C GLY A 47 -4.27 14.54 12.30
N GLU A 48 -3.32 14.50 13.24
CA GLU A 48 -3.57 14.54 14.70
C GLU A 48 -4.45 15.71 15.18
N HIS A 49 -4.45 16.83 14.46
CA HIS A 49 -5.23 18.03 14.80
C HIS A 49 -6.24 18.41 13.70
N GLY A 50 -6.50 17.51 12.77
CA GLY A 50 -7.45 17.72 11.69
C GLY A 50 -8.90 17.68 12.17
N ALA A 51 -9.80 18.34 11.44
CA ALA A 51 -11.22 18.33 11.79
C ALA A 51 -11.91 16.97 11.55
N PHE A 52 -11.25 16.06 10.83
CA PHE A 52 -11.80 14.78 10.36
C PHE A 52 -10.91 13.58 10.69
N THR A 53 -10.06 13.70 11.72
CA THR A 53 -9.13 12.64 12.18
C THR A 53 -9.85 11.32 12.48
N GLU A 54 -11.12 11.37 12.86
CA GLU A 54 -11.90 10.21 13.30
C GLU A 54 -12.64 9.48 12.15
N GLU A 55 -12.76 10.09 10.97
CA GLU A 55 -13.42 9.45 9.83
C GLU A 55 -12.50 8.49 9.07
N ILE A 56 -11.30 8.97 8.72
CA ILE A 56 -10.25 8.18 8.09
C ILE A 56 -8.93 8.55 8.75
N ILE A 57 -8.33 7.58 9.42
CA ILE A 57 -7.01 7.72 10.02
C ILE A 57 -5.97 7.39 8.96
N ILE A 58 -5.18 8.38 8.55
CA ILE A 58 -4.14 8.24 7.53
C ILE A 58 -2.86 7.67 8.17
N GLU A 59 -2.98 6.45 8.71
CA GLU A 59 -1.89 5.64 9.24
C GLU A 59 -1.99 4.24 8.63
N HIS A 60 -0.86 3.67 8.22
CA HIS A 60 -0.83 2.45 7.41
C HIS A 60 -1.59 1.27 8.04
N THR A 61 -1.40 1.04 9.33
CA THR A 61 -2.02 -0.08 10.05
C THR A 61 -3.51 0.16 10.22
N ALA A 62 -3.90 1.35 10.67
CA ALA A 62 -5.28 1.76 10.85
C ALA A 62 -6.08 1.69 9.53
N LEU A 63 -5.49 2.11 8.40
CA LEU A 63 -6.13 2.01 7.10
C LEU A 63 -6.49 0.57 6.73
N ILE A 64 -5.66 -0.41 7.11
CA ILE A 64 -5.92 -1.82 6.85
C ILE A 64 -6.92 -2.39 7.86
N GLU A 65 -6.74 -2.11 9.16
CA GLU A 65 -7.58 -2.65 10.24
C GLU A 65 -9.03 -2.19 10.16
N THR A 66 -9.24 -0.93 9.77
CA THR A 66 -10.58 -0.36 9.57
C THR A 66 -11.25 -0.80 8.27
N GLY A 67 -10.51 -1.47 7.37
CA GLY A 67 -10.96 -1.83 6.04
C GLY A 67 -11.03 -0.65 5.05
N ALA A 68 -10.53 0.52 5.43
CA ALA A 68 -10.42 1.67 4.53
C ALA A 68 -9.56 1.33 3.29
N VAL A 69 -8.54 0.50 3.49
CA VAL A 69 -7.70 -0.10 2.45
C VAL A 69 -7.76 -1.62 2.56
N VAL A 70 -8.16 -2.28 1.46
CA VAL A 70 -8.08 -3.73 1.30
C VAL A 70 -6.87 -4.06 0.41
N PRO A 71 -5.79 -4.65 0.96
CA PRO A 71 -4.59 -4.95 0.19
C PRO A 71 -4.89 -5.80 -1.05
N GLY A 72 -4.34 -5.38 -2.20
CA GLY A 72 -4.53 -6.05 -3.49
C GLY A 72 -5.92 -5.92 -4.10
N ARG A 73 -6.90 -5.29 -3.43
CA ARG A 73 -8.29 -5.19 -3.89
C ARG A 73 -8.80 -3.74 -3.81
N PRO A 74 -8.27 -2.83 -4.65
CA PRO A 74 -8.59 -1.39 -4.58
C PRO A 74 -10.09 -1.10 -4.74
N ILE A 75 -10.80 -1.86 -5.58
CA ILE A 75 -12.25 -1.67 -5.79
C ILE A 75 -13.06 -1.96 -4.52
N GLU A 76 -12.55 -2.79 -3.60
CA GLU A 76 -13.21 -3.08 -2.33
C GLU A 76 -12.90 -2.02 -1.26
N SER A 77 -11.76 -1.34 -1.37
CA SER A 77 -11.30 -0.29 -0.45
C SER A 77 -12.24 0.92 -0.41
N GLU A 78 -12.58 1.34 0.80
CA GLU A 78 -13.42 2.52 1.04
C GLU A 78 -12.71 3.82 0.61
N LEU A 79 -11.42 3.94 0.95
CA LEU A 79 -10.59 5.09 0.57
C LEU A 79 -10.57 5.28 -0.95
N TYR A 80 -10.42 4.19 -1.70
CA TYR A 80 -10.41 4.25 -3.17
C TYR A 80 -11.75 4.74 -3.72
N LYS A 81 -12.87 4.25 -3.17
CA LYS A 81 -14.21 4.69 -3.58
C LYS A 81 -14.41 6.18 -3.31
N ARG A 82 -14.01 6.69 -2.13
CA ARG A 82 -14.13 8.12 -1.81
C ARG A 82 -13.38 9.01 -2.80
N LEU A 83 -12.18 8.61 -3.21
CA LEU A 83 -11.36 9.37 -4.15
C LEU A 83 -11.98 9.46 -5.55
N LEU A 84 -12.83 8.50 -5.94
CA LEU A 84 -13.50 8.50 -7.24
C LEU A 84 -14.81 9.29 -7.25
N VAL A 85 -15.36 9.60 -6.08
CA VAL A 85 -16.64 10.31 -5.97
C VAL A 85 -16.39 11.80 -6.20
N ASN A 86 -16.84 12.29 -7.36
CA ASN A 86 -16.96 13.73 -7.64
C ASN A 86 -18.31 14.23 -7.08
N ASP A 87 -18.45 14.27 -5.77
CA ASP A 87 -19.62 14.84 -5.11
C ASP A 87 -19.24 16.18 -4.45
N PRO A 88 -19.72 17.33 -4.97
CA PRO A 88 -19.40 18.64 -4.41
C PRO A 88 -19.92 18.83 -2.98
N ALA A 89 -20.91 18.05 -2.52
CA ALA A 89 -21.39 18.11 -1.14
C ALA A 89 -20.45 17.40 -0.16
N LYS A 90 -19.65 16.43 -0.63
CA LYS A 90 -18.73 15.62 0.18
C LYS A 90 -17.28 16.11 0.15
N GLN A 91 -16.98 17.13 -0.67
CA GLN A 91 -15.65 17.76 -0.75
C GLN A 91 -15.33 18.69 0.43
N GLN A 92 -16.28 18.92 1.34
CA GLN A 92 -16.14 19.83 2.49
C GLN A 92 -16.23 19.13 3.85
N SER A 93 -16.43 17.80 3.86
CA SER A 93 -16.34 16.92 5.03
C SER A 93 -15.06 16.10 4.93
#